data_AF-A0A930DM28-F1
#
_entry.id   AF-A0A930DM28-F1
#
_cell.length_a   1.000
_cell.length_b   1.000
_cell.length_c   1.000
_cell.angle_alpha   90.00
_cell.angle_beta   90.00
_cell.angle_gamma   90.00
#
_symmetry.space_group_name_H-M   'P 1'
#
loop_
_entity.id
_entity.type
_entity.pdbx_description
1 polymer ?
#
loop_
_entity_poly.entity_id
_entity_poly.type
_entity_poly.pdbx_seq_one_letter_code
_entity_poly.pdbx_strand_id
1 'polypeptide(L)'
;MQRGEVSFTSVHSREQEKKKHLKGDELLRYRDLEIFNGVETENLNALLYCMKSYVRSYKKGEIVHLEEKNEQHVGVGLQGSIHMLKTDVWGNETLLTYMNEGEIFG
;
A
#
# COMPACT_ATOMS: atom_id res chain seq x y z
N MET A 1 -10.32 -10.96 -1.32
CA MET A 1 -10.18 -9.88 -2.32
C MET A 1 -10.29 -8.52 -1.63
N GLN A 2 -9.47 -7.54 -1.96
CA GLN A 2 -9.57 -6.19 -1.38
C GLN A 2 -10.08 -5.20 -2.44
N ARG A 3 -11.08 -4.35 -2.13
CA ARG A 3 -11.59 -3.31 -3.05
C ARG A 3 -11.58 -1.94 -2.38
N GLY A 4 -11.09 -0.89 -3.05
CA GLY A 4 -10.99 0.45 -2.45
C GLY A 4 -10.47 1.54 -3.39
N GLU A 5 -10.77 2.79 -3.06
CA GLU A 5 -10.24 4.01 -3.72
C GLU A 5 -9.07 4.53 -2.88
N VAL A 6 -7.82 4.19 -3.22
CA VAL A 6 -6.65 4.53 -2.40
C VAL A 6 -5.38 4.62 -3.23
N SER A 7 -4.44 5.48 -2.79
CA SER A 7 -3.04 5.46 -3.22
C SER A 7 -2.22 4.56 -2.28
N PHE A 8 -1.61 3.52 -2.82
CA PHE A 8 -0.94 2.42 -2.12
C PHE A 8 0.56 2.53 -2.22
N THR A 9 1.27 2.19 -1.15
CA THR A 9 2.62 1.66 -1.28
C THR A 9 2.60 0.16 -1.12
N SER A 10 3.13 -0.56 -2.11
CA SER A 10 3.38 -2.00 -2.02
C SER A 10 4.84 -2.25 -2.40
N VAL A 11 5.40 -3.34 -1.88
CA VAL A 11 6.81 -3.72 -1.98
C VAL A 11 6.88 -5.05 -2.70
N HIS A 12 6.86 -5.06 -4.04
CA HIS A 12 7.49 -6.10 -4.88
C HIS A 12 7.62 -5.63 -6.32
N SER A 13 8.70 -6.10 -6.93
CA SER A 13 9.19 -5.73 -8.25
C SER A 13 8.61 -6.62 -9.35
N ARG A 14 8.07 -6.01 -10.42
CA ARG A 14 8.50 -6.37 -11.78
C ARG A 14 8.17 -5.30 -12.83
N GLU A 15 9.26 -4.80 -13.43
CA GLU A 15 9.41 -4.25 -14.79
C GLU A 15 8.44 -3.13 -15.26
N GLN A 16 8.77 -1.87 -14.96
CA GLN A 16 9.52 -0.94 -15.85
C GLN A 16 9.45 0.52 -15.36
N GLU A 17 10.64 1.07 -15.09
CA GLU A 17 11.11 2.46 -15.23
C GLU A 17 10.18 3.65 -14.90
N LYS A 18 10.33 4.16 -13.67
CA LYS A 18 10.77 5.55 -13.43
C LYS A 18 11.27 5.65 -11.99
N LYS A 19 12.59 5.59 -11.80
CA LYS A 19 13.27 6.00 -10.55
C LYS A 19 12.96 7.47 -10.32
N LYS A 20 11.90 7.77 -9.57
CA LYS A 20 11.67 9.12 -9.06
C LYS A 20 12.25 9.17 -7.66
N HIS A 21 13.24 10.02 -7.47
CA HIS A 21 13.59 10.50 -6.14
C HIS A 21 12.34 11.18 -5.59
N LEU A 22 11.82 10.68 -4.46
CA LEU A 22 10.69 11.32 -3.79
C LEU A 22 11.11 12.75 -3.42
N LYS A 23 10.28 13.74 -3.75
CA LYS A 23 10.56 15.14 -3.38
C LYS A 23 10.41 15.31 -1.87
N GLY A 24 11.08 16.29 -1.27
CA GLY A 24 11.10 16.52 0.18
C GLY A 24 9.71 16.54 0.83
N ASP A 25 8.73 17.17 0.20
CA ASP A 25 7.35 17.25 0.72
C ASP A 25 6.60 15.91 0.68
N GLU A 26 6.89 15.07 -0.31
CA GLU A 26 6.31 13.71 -0.41
C GLU A 26 6.91 12.79 0.65
N LEU A 27 8.17 13.00 1.04
CA LEU A 27 8.86 12.21 2.08
C LEU A 27 8.35 12.48 3.48
N LEU A 28 8.02 13.74 3.78
CA LEU A 28 7.48 14.14 5.07
C LEU A 28 6.17 13.38 5.38
N ARG A 29 5.33 13.15 4.38
CA ARG A 29 4.08 12.38 4.54
C ARG A 29 4.32 10.95 5.04
N TYR A 30 5.39 10.29 4.61
CA TYR A 30 5.67 8.90 5.03
C TYR A 30 6.28 8.85 6.42
N ARG A 31 7.00 9.88 6.84
CA ARG A 31 7.64 9.93 8.16
C ARG A 31 6.63 9.76 9.30
N ASP A 32 5.44 10.31 9.13
CA ASP A 32 4.39 10.30 10.15
C ASP A 32 3.65 8.96 10.25
N LEU A 33 3.95 7.99 9.37
CA LEU A 33 3.37 6.66 9.45
C LEU A 33 4.03 5.87 10.59
N GLU A 34 3.21 5.18 11.38
CA GLU A 34 3.65 4.46 12.57
C GLU A 34 4.73 3.40 12.27
N ILE A 35 4.66 2.76 11.10
CA ILE A 35 5.66 1.76 10.64
C ILE A 35 7.08 2.35 10.49
N PHE A 36 7.20 3.67 10.33
CA PHE A 36 8.48 4.37 10.19
C PHE A 36 8.88 5.14 11.46
N ASN A 37 8.18 4.93 12.58
CA ASN A 37 8.56 5.54 13.84
C ASN A 37 9.99 5.11 14.26
N GLY A 38 10.81 6.08 14.64
CA GLY A 38 12.23 5.87 14.98
C GLY A 38 13.17 5.83 13.77
N VAL A 39 12.67 5.94 12.53
CA VAL A 39 13.51 6.11 11.34
C VAL A 39 13.84 7.59 11.17
N GLU A 40 15.13 7.92 11.11
CA GLU A 40 15.59 9.27 10.79
C GLU A 40 15.15 9.68 9.37
N THR A 41 14.77 10.94 9.19
CA THR A 41 14.22 11.44 7.91
C THR A 41 15.19 11.23 6.75
N GLU A 42 16.48 11.39 7.03
CA GLU A 42 17.59 11.22 6.10
C GLU A 42 17.71 9.76 5.63
N ASN A 43 17.33 8.80 6.50
CA ASN A 43 17.39 7.37 6.23
C ASN A 43 16.11 6.82 5.59
N LEU A 44 14.98 7.51 5.74
CA LEU A 44 13.67 7.07 5.22
C LEU A 44 13.72 6.82 3.70
N ASN A 45 14.36 7.71 2.94
CA ASN A 45 14.57 7.55 1.50
C ASN A 45 15.32 6.26 1.16
N ALA A 46 16.42 5.99 1.87
CA ALA A 46 17.25 4.82 1.63
C ALA A 46 16.51 3.53 1.99
N LEU A 47 15.72 3.55 3.07
CA LEU A 47 14.87 2.43 3.49
C LEU A 47 13.80 2.14 2.44
N LEU A 48 13.04 3.15 2.00
CA LEU A 48 12.02 3.01 0.96
C LEU A 48 12.61 2.49 -0.35
N TYR A 49 13.81 2.95 -0.71
CA TYR A 49 14.55 2.48 -1.88
C TYR A 49 14.99 1.01 -1.75
N CYS A 50 15.54 0.61 -0.59
CA CYS A 50 15.96 -0.76 -0.31
C CYS A 50 14.78 -1.74 -0.41
N MET A 51 13.63 -1.34 0.13
CA MET A 51 12.38 -2.09 0.03
C MET A 51 11.74 -2.05 -1.37
N LYS A 52 12.30 -1.31 -2.34
CA LYS A 52 11.70 -1.15 -3.69
C LYS A 52 10.23 -0.70 -3.62
N SER A 53 9.96 0.25 -2.71
CA SER A 53 8.62 0.79 -2.46
C SER A 53 8.10 1.54 -3.69
N TYR A 54 6.79 1.47 -3.97
CA TYR A 54 6.15 2.28 -5.02
C TYR A 54 4.90 3.00 -4.51
N VAL A 55 4.27 3.85 -5.33
CA VAL A 55 2.96 4.45 -5.03
C VAL A 55 1.99 4.14 -6.18
N ARG A 56 0.76 3.72 -5.88
CA ARG A 56 -0.25 3.39 -6.91
C ARG A 56 -1.64 3.84 -6.50
N SER A 57 -2.34 4.64 -7.30
CA SER A 57 -3.73 5.05 -7.04
C SER A 57 -4.75 4.11 -7.68
N TYR A 58 -5.90 3.96 -7.01
CA TYR A 58 -7.00 3.09 -7.43
C TYR A 58 -8.30 3.88 -7.37
N LYS A 59 -9.20 3.62 -8.31
CA LYS A 59 -10.55 4.16 -8.32
C LYS A 59 -11.46 3.35 -7.40
N LYS A 60 -12.54 3.99 -6.95
CA LYS A 60 -13.59 3.30 -6.18
C LYS A 60 -14.04 2.02 -6.85
N GLY A 61 -13.99 0.92 -6.10
CA GLY A 61 -14.40 -0.41 -6.55
C GLY A 61 -13.32 -1.19 -7.30
N GLU A 62 -12.16 -0.60 -7.58
CA GLU A 62 -11.02 -1.35 -8.14
C GLU A 62 -10.44 -2.33 -7.11
N ILE A 63 -9.95 -3.46 -7.62
CA ILE A 63 -9.33 -4.50 -6.81
C ILE A 63 -7.89 -4.10 -6.52
N VAL A 64 -7.57 -4.03 -5.24
CA VAL A 64 -6.27 -3.67 -4.71
C VAL A 64 -5.27 -4.81 -4.86
N HIS A 65 -5.66 -5.98 -4.33
CA HIS A 65 -4.87 -7.20 -4.27
C HIS A 65 -5.79 -8.43 -4.28
N LEU A 66 -5.28 -9.52 -4.86
CA LEU A 66 -5.94 -10.81 -4.99
C LEU A 66 -5.03 -11.88 -4.39
N GLU A 67 -5.53 -12.68 -3.44
CA GLU A 67 -4.74 -13.74 -2.76
C GLU A 67 -4.08 -14.74 -3.73
N GLU A 68 -4.64 -14.92 -4.92
CA GLU A 68 -4.11 -15.85 -5.93
C GLU A 68 -2.82 -15.37 -6.60
N LYS A 69 -2.47 -14.09 -6.42
CA LYS A 69 -1.14 -13.59 -6.79
C LYS A 69 -0.21 -13.86 -5.62
N ASN A 70 0.68 -14.85 -5.77
CA ASN A 70 1.78 -15.19 -4.84
C ASN A 70 2.81 -14.05 -4.62
N GLU A 71 2.43 -12.79 -4.79
CA GLU A 71 3.24 -11.61 -4.55
C GLU A 71 3.05 -11.19 -3.09
N GLN A 72 4.03 -11.53 -2.24
CA GLN A 72 4.01 -11.10 -0.85
C GLN A 72 4.37 -9.62 -0.77
N HIS A 73 3.41 -8.83 -0.30
CA HIS A 73 3.54 -7.39 -0.16
C HIS A 73 2.99 -6.95 1.18
N VAL A 74 3.66 -5.99 1.80
CA VAL A 74 3.07 -5.17 2.87
C VAL A 74 2.74 -3.81 2.27
N GLY A 75 1.56 -3.29 2.59
CA GLY A 75 1.14 -1.97 2.18
C GLY A 75 0.56 -1.14 3.31
N VAL A 76 0.49 0.16 3.06
CA VAL A 76 -0.06 1.16 4.00
C VAL A 76 -1.09 2.00 3.25
N GLY A 77 -2.24 2.24 3.87
CA GLY A 77 -3.23 3.19 3.36
C GLY A 77 -2.68 4.61 3.43
N LEU A 78 -2.55 5.30 2.29
CA LEU A 78 -2.09 6.70 2.31
C LEU A 78 -3.24 7.70 2.31
N GLN A 79 -4.37 7.36 1.69
CA GLN A 79 -5.55 8.23 1.60
C GLN A 79 -6.74 7.42 1.13
N GLY A 80 -7.90 7.65 1.73
CA GLY A 80 -9.15 6.93 1.43
C GLY A 80 -9.34 5.71 2.33
N SER A 81 -10.15 4.75 1.88
CA SER A 81 -10.45 3.53 2.65
C SER A 81 -10.39 2.29 1.77
N ILE A 82 -9.79 1.24 2.30
CA ILE A 82 -9.69 -0.08 1.66
C ILE A 82 -10.67 -1.02 2.35
N HIS A 83 -11.52 -1.72 1.60
CA HIS A 83 -12.38 -2.76 2.15
C HIS A 83 -11.75 -4.13 1.91
N MET A 84 -11.57 -4.89 2.98
CA MET A 84 -11.12 -6.28 2.91
C MET A 84 -12.34 -7.19 2.83
N LEU A 85 -12.50 -7.87 1.69
CA LEU A 85 -13.62 -8.75 1.42
C LEU A 85 -13.14 -10.20 1.35
N LYS A 86 -13.93 -11.12 1.90
CA LYS A 86 -13.78 -12.56 1.68
C LYS A 86 -14.90 -13.03 0.75
N THR A 87 -14.52 -13.78 -0.28
CA THR A 87 -15.48 -14.41 -1.20
C THR A 87 -15.53 -15.90 -0.89
N ASP A 88 -16.72 -16.45 -0.67
CA ASP A 88 -16.89 -17.89 -0.51
C ASP A 88 -16.94 -18.62 -1.87
N VAL A 89 -17.00 -19.96 -1.85
CA VAL A 89 -17.04 -20.79 -3.07
C VAL A 89 -18.29 -20.57 -3.93
N TRP A 90 -19.32 -19.90 -3.40
CA TRP A 90 -20.55 -19.56 -4.10
C TRP A 90 -20.56 -18.11 -4.61
N GLY A 91 -19.49 -17.36 -4.36
CA GLY A 91 -19.35 -15.96 -4.80
C GLY A 91 -19.92 -14.94 -3.83
N ASN A 92 -20.34 -15.32 -2.61
CA ASN A 92 -20.82 -14.34 -1.64
C ASN A 92 -19.65 -13.57 -1.03
N GLU A 93 -19.73 -12.24 -1.07
CA GLU A 93 -18.74 -11.35 -0.48
C GLU A 93 -19.12 -10.99 0.97
N THR A 94 -18.20 -11.17 1.90
CA THR A 94 -18.31 -10.73 3.30
C THR A 94 -17.25 -9.68 3.58
N LEU A 95 -17.66 -8.52 4.11
CA LEU A 95 -16.72 -7.52 4.61
C LEU A 95 -16.09 -8.02 5.92
N LEU A 96 -14.76 -8.22 5.89
CA LEU A 96 -13.99 -8.62 7.06
C LEU A 96 -13.61 -7.42 7.90
N THR A 97 -13.03 -6.40 7.26
CA THR A 97 -12.59 -5.16 7.89
C THR A 97 -12.39 -4.06 6.84
N TYR A 98 -12.09 -2.86 7.28
CA TYR A 98 -11.58 -1.78 6.46
C TYR A 98 -10.24 -1.28 6.99
N MET A 99 -9.43 -0.70 6.11
CA MET A 99 -8.15 -0.05 6.45
C MET A 99 -8.21 1.42 6.03
N ASN A 100 -7.74 2.29 6.91
CA ASN A 100 -7.73 3.75 6.77
C ASN A 100 -6.30 4.26 6.49
N GLU A 101 -6.17 5.58 6.39
CA GLU A 101 -4.87 6.24 6.30
C GLU A 101 -3.99 5.89 7.51
N GLY A 102 -2.74 5.49 7.24
CA GLY A 102 -1.78 5.04 8.25
C GLY A 102 -1.81 3.53 8.55
N GLU A 103 -2.91 2.84 8.27
CA GLU A 103 -3.06 1.42 8.62
C GLU A 103 -2.35 0.49 7.63
N ILE A 104 -1.73 -0.57 8.17
CA ILE A 104 -0.96 -1.56 7.43
C ILE A 104 -1.86 -2.72 7.00
N PHE A 105 -1.66 -3.24 5.80
CA PHE A 105 -2.35 -4.40 5.28
C PHE A 105 -1.43 -5.26 4.38
N GLY A 106 -1.75 -6.54 4.21
CA GLY A 106 -0.93 -7.49 3.47
C GLY A 106 -1.11 -8.89 4.01
#